data_AF-A0A934IIF5-F1
#
_entry.id   AF-A0A934IIF5-F1
#
_cell.length_a   1.000
_cell.length_b   1.000
_cell.length_c   1.000
_cell.angle_alpha   90.00
_cell.angle_beta   90.00
_cell.angle_gamma   90.00
#
_symmetry.space_group_name_H-M   'P 1'
#
loop_
_entity.id
_entity.type
_entity.pdbx_description
1 polymer ?
#
loop_
_entity_poly.entity_id
_entity_poly.type
_entity_poly.pdbx_seq_one_letter_code
_entity_poly.pdbx_strand_id
1 'polypeptide(L)' 'MRYACLLLTVPGPAFAHAGHLGALAGHDHWIAGAAVGIALGIGLWQAAKDRKARKDDTAADDTTPEQSA' A
#
# COMPACT_ATOMS: atom_id res chain seq x y z
N MET A 1 -3.16 13.81 59.36
CA MET A 1 -1.87 13.33 58.79
C MET A 1 -1.88 11.87 58.32
N ARG A 2 -2.86 11.02 58.69
CA ARG A 2 -2.84 9.58 58.35
C ARG A 2 -3.14 9.25 56.88
N TYR A 3 -3.84 10.13 56.17
CA TYR A 3 -4.21 9.92 54.75
C TYR A 3 -3.20 10.48 53.76
N ALA A 4 -2.16 11.18 54.23
CA ALA A 4 -1.15 11.80 53.36
C ALA A 4 -0.32 10.75 52.60
N CYS A 5 -0.07 9.58 53.20
CA CYS A 5 0.60 8.46 52.53
C CYS A 5 -0.20 7.92 51.35
N LEU A 6 -1.54 7.98 51.39
CA LEU A 6 -2.39 7.37 50.37
C LEU A 6 -2.42 8.19 49.06
N LEU A 7 -2.04 9.47 49.12
CA LEU A 7 -1.93 10.34 47.95
C LEU A 7 -0.63 10.16 47.17
N LEU A 8 0.39 9.51 47.75
CA LEU A 8 1.69 9.27 47.11
C LEU A 8 1.67 8.09 46.12
N THR A 9 0.61 7.27 46.13
CA THR A 9 0.46 6.12 45.23
C THR A 9 -0.45 6.41 44.04
N VAL A 10 -0.95 7.64 43.88
CA VAL A 10 -1.76 8.01 42.73
C VAL A 10 -0.82 8.23 41.54
N PRO A 11 -0.80 7.35 40.53
CA PRO A 11 0.05 7.57 39.36
C PRO A 11 -0.47 8.80 38.61
N GLY A 12 0.34 9.87 38.59
CA GLY A 12 0.10 11.01 37.72
C GLY A 12 0.30 10.64 36.25
N PRO A 13 -0.26 11.42 35.31
CA PRO A 13 -0.04 11.18 33.88
C PRO A 13 1.47 11.25 33.58
N ALA A 14 2.07 10.10 33.30
CA ALA A 14 3.42 10.02 32.79
C ALA A 14 3.38 10.46 31.32
N PHE A 15 3.76 11.71 31.05
CA PHE A 15 4.06 12.18 29.70
C PHE A 15 5.31 11.44 29.19
N ALA A 16 5.14 10.19 28.77
CA ALA A 16 6.14 9.51 27.97
C ALA A 16 6.30 10.35 26.70
N HIS A 17 7.44 11.03 26.60
CA HIS A 17 7.74 11.86 25.45
C HIS A 17 7.56 11.00 24.18
N ALA A 18 6.76 11.46 23.22
CA ALA A 18 6.48 10.72 21.98
C ALA A 18 7.75 10.39 21.15
N GLY A 19 8.93 10.84 21.59
CA GLY A 19 10.22 10.62 20.96
C GLY A 19 10.61 9.15 20.76
N HIS A 20 10.10 8.20 21.56
CA HIS A 20 10.33 6.76 21.27
C HIS A 20 9.47 6.22 20.13
N LEU A 21 8.29 6.80 19.87
CA LEU A 21 7.46 6.48 18.70
C LEU A 21 7.92 7.23 17.46
N GLY A 22 8.55 8.39 17.63
CA GLY A 22 9.14 9.17 16.52
C GLY A 22 10.25 8.41 15.78
N ALA A 23 10.97 7.50 16.44
CA ALA A 23 11.97 6.65 15.80
C ALA A 23 11.34 5.65 14.78
N LEU A 24 10.09 5.22 15.00
CA LEU A 24 9.35 4.34 14.08
C LEU A 24 8.81 5.09 12.85
N ALA A 25 8.72 6.42 12.90
CA ALA A 25 8.21 7.22 11.79
C ALA A 25 9.28 7.53 10.72
N GLY A 26 10.55 7.13 10.93
CA GLY A 26 11.69 7.70 10.22
C GLY A 26 12.01 7.14 8.84
N HIS A 27 11.67 5.89 8.50
CA HIS A 27 12.03 5.30 7.20
C HIS A 27 10.98 4.32 6.67
N ASP A 28 10.32 3.58 7.55
CA ASP A 28 9.32 2.57 7.18
C ASP A 28 8.13 3.16 6.43
N HIS A 29 7.81 4.44 6.66
CA HIS A 29 6.68 5.10 6.02
C HIS A 29 6.90 5.36 4.51
N TRP A 30 8.11 5.79 4.13
CA TRP A 30 8.46 5.99 2.72
C TRP A 30 8.67 4.64 2.00
N ILE A 31 9.20 3.63 2.69
CA ILE A 31 9.29 2.26 2.16
C ILE A 31 7.90 1.67 1.92
N ALA A 32 6.97 1.86 2.86
CA ALA A 32 5.57 1.46 2.67
C ALA A 32 4.95 2.17 1.46
N GLY A 33 5.16 3.49 1.33
CA GLY A 33 4.73 4.25 0.15
C GLY A 33 5.33 3.72 -1.16
N ALA A 34 6.64 3.42 -1.18
CA ALA A 34 7.32 2.87 -2.34
C ALA A 34 6.81 1.47 -2.72
N ALA A 35 6.58 0.60 -1.74
CA ALA A 35 6.06 -0.74 -1.95
C ALA A 35 4.65 -0.71 -2.58
N VAL A 36 3.78 0.18 -2.07
CA VAL A 36 2.43 0.40 -2.64
C VAL A 36 2.54 0.94 -4.07
N GLY A 37 3.42 1.90 -4.32
CA GLY A 37 3.66 2.45 -5.66
C GLY A 37 4.09 1.38 -6.67
N ILE A 38 5.01 0.49 -6.28
CA ILE A 38 5.47 -0.62 -7.13
C ILE A 38 4.33 -1.61 -7.41
N ALA A 39 3.56 -1.99 -6.39
CA ALA A 39 2.44 -2.92 -6.55
C ALA A 39 1.39 -2.39 -7.54
N LEU A 40 1.04 -1.09 -7.43
CA LEU A 40 0.13 -0.43 -8.37
C LEU A 40 0.73 -0.34 -9.78
N GLY A 41 2.02 0.00 -9.90
CA GLY A 41 2.71 0.08 -11.18
C GLY A 41 2.70 -1.24 -11.95
N ILE A 42 3.01 -2.36 -11.28
CA ILE A 42 2.98 -3.70 -11.88
C ILE A 42 1.55 -4.08 -12.29
N GLY A 43 0.56 -3.82 -11.43
CA GLY A 43 -0.84 -4.11 -11.71
C GLY A 43 -1.35 -3.36 -12.96
N LEU A 44 -1.04 -2.07 -13.07
CA LEU A 44 -1.43 -1.26 -14.23
C LEU A 44 -0.68 -1.69 -15.51
N TRP A 45 0.61 -2.04 -15.40
CA TRP A 45 1.39 -2.48 -16.55
C TRP A 45 0.88 -3.82 -17.12
N GLN A 46 0.58 -4.79 -16.27
CA GLN A 46 0.01 -6.07 -16.68
C GLN A 46 -1.36 -5.88 -17.35
N ALA A 47 -2.25 -5.08 -16.74
CA ALA A 47 -3.57 -4.79 -17.33
C ALA A 47 -3.48 -4.04 -18.68
N ALA A 48 -2.46 -3.21 -18.87
CA ALA A 48 -2.21 -2.55 -20.15
C ALA A 48 -1.69 -3.53 -21.21
N LYS A 49 -0.78 -4.45 -20.81
CA LYS A 49 -0.23 -5.48 -21.69
C LYS A 49 -1.30 -6.45 -22.16
N ASP A 50 -2.17 -6.92 -21.27
CA ASP A 50 -3.27 -7.84 -21.60
C ASP A 50 -4.26 -7.22 -22.59
N ARG A 51 -4.57 -5.92 -22.42
CA ARG A 51 -5.40 -5.18 -23.39
C ARG A 51 -4.74 -5.05 -24.75
N LYS A 52 -3.41 -4.90 -24.82
CA LYS A 52 -2.69 -4.87 -26.10
C LYS A 52 -2.70 -6.25 -26.77
N ALA A 53 -2.42 -7.32 -26.02
CA ALA A 53 -2.43 -8.68 -26.54
C ALA A 53 -3.82 -9.05 -27.13
N ARG A 54 -4.91 -8.74 -26.40
CA ARG A 54 -6.28 -8.98 -26.88
C ARG A 54 -6.64 -8.17 -28.14
N LYS A 55 -6.06 -6.98 -28.31
CA LYS A 55 -6.26 -6.17 -29.52
C LYS A 55 -5.56 -6.77 -30.74
N ASP A 56 -4.35 -7.30 -30.56
CA ASP A 56 -3.60 -7.93 -31.65
C ASP A 56 -4.29 -9.24 -32.09
N ASP A 57 -4.90 -10.01 -31.17
CA ASP A 57 -5.64 -11.24 -31.50
C ASP A 57 -6.96 -10.99 -32.25
N THR A 58 -7.62 -9.84 -32.02
CA THR A 58 -8.88 -9.50 -32.72
C THR A 58 -8.62 -9.06 -34.18
N ALA A 59 -7.39 -8.65 -34.51
CA ALA A 59 -7.04 -8.23 -35.88
C ALA A 59 -6.70 -9.40 -36.82
N ALA A 60 -6.58 -10.63 -36.30
CA ALA A 60 -6.24 -11.82 -37.08
C ALA A 60 -7.47 -12.62 -37.60
N ASP A 61 -8.68 -12.31 -37.15
CA ASP A 61 -9.92 -13.03 -37.51
C ASP A 61 -10.66 -12.41 -38.73
N ASP A 62 -10.29 -11.18 -39.13
CA ASP A 62 -10.98 -10.43 -40.21
C ASP A 62 -10.38 -10.69 -41.62
N THR A 63 -9.55 -11.72 -41.78
CA THR A 63 -9.03 -12.16 -43.09
C THR A 63 -9.33 -13.64 -43.35
N THR A 64 -10.60 -14.05 -43.25
CA THR A 64 -11.05 -15.29 -43.90
C THR A 64 -11.47 -14.95 -45.34
N PRO A 65 -10.77 -15.43 -46.39
CA PRO A 65 -11.26 -15.29 -47.74
C PRO A 65 -12.47 -16.23 -47.88
N GLU A 66 -13.63 -15.64 -48.14
CA GLU A 66 -14.85 -16.31 -48.58
C GLU A 66 -14.50 -17.20 -49.79
N GLN A 67 -14.33 -18.50 -49.56
CA GLN A 67 -14.19 -19.49 -50.62
C GLN A 67 -15.57 -19.79 -51.20
N SER A 68 -15.68 -19.54 -52.50
CA SER A 68 -16.67 -19.98 -53.47
C SER A 68 -17.44 -21.27 -53.10
N ALA A 69 -18.77 -21.18 -53.19
CA ALA A 69 -19.67 -22.31 -53.46
C ALA A 69 -20.78 -21.85 -54.40
#